data_AF-A0A9E3ECH0-F1
#
_entry.id   AF-A0A9E3ECH0-F1
#
_cell.length_a   1.000
_cell.length_b   1.000
_cell.length_c   1.000
_cell.angle_alpha   90.00
_cell.angle_beta   90.00
_cell.angle_gamma   90.00
#
_symmetry.space_group_name_H-M   'P 1'
#
loop_
_entity.id
_entity.type
_entity.pdbx_description
1 polymer ?
#
loop_
_entity_poly.entity_id
_entity_poly.type
_entity_poly.pdbx_seq_one_letter_code
_entity_poly.pdbx_strand_id
1 'polypeptide(L)' 'NARVSAFFHRYERDRLGVSEAAARARMETIWRPGGVWASFIGDTESEGEPHRYAGRDY' A
#
# COMPACT_ATOMS: atom_id res chain seq x y z
N ASN A 1 11.22 1.48 4.41
CA ASN A 1 9.79 1.41 4.04
C ASN A 1 8.82 1.84 5.16
N ALA A 2 9.03 1.44 6.43
CA ALA A 2 8.09 1.74 7.53
C ALA A 2 7.84 3.22 7.84
N ARG A 3 8.90 4.06 7.83
CA ARG A 3 8.76 5.49 8.15
C ARG A 3 8.03 6.26 7.05
N VAL A 4 8.23 5.88 5.79
CA VAL A 4 7.59 6.51 4.62
C VAL A 4 6.12 6.13 4.56
N SER A 5 5.77 4.86 4.77
CA SER A 5 4.37 4.42 4.86
C SER A 5 3.63 5.08 6.03
N ALA A 6 4.26 5.22 7.20
CA ALA A 6 3.68 5.95 8.33
C ALA A 6 3.44 7.44 8.03
N PHE A 7 4.36 8.08 7.29
CA PHE A 7 4.19 9.46 6.84
C PHE A 7 3.00 9.60 5.88
N PHE A 8 2.91 8.75 4.85
CA PHE A 8 1.80 8.77 3.89
C PHE A 8 0.46 8.56 4.59
N HIS A 9 0.36 7.55 5.45
CA HIS A 9 -0.85 7.27 6.23
C HIS A 9 -1.31 8.48 7.04
N ARG A 10 -0.39 9.10 7.78
CA ARG A 10 -0.71 10.29 8.59
C ARG A 10 -1.07 11.50 7.72
N TYR A 11 -0.39 11.69 6.59
CA TYR A 11 -0.67 12.78 5.67
C TYR A 11 -2.06 12.66 5.05
N GLU A 12 -2.45 11.47 4.58
CA GLU A 12 -3.77 11.24 4.01
C GLU A 12 -4.89 11.49 5.01
N ARG A 13 -4.73 11.02 6.25
CA ARG A 13 -5.72 11.24 7.31
C ARG A 13 -5.77 12.70 7.78
N ASP A 14 -4.63 13.24 8.20
CA ASP A 14 -4.56 14.51 8.93
C ASP A 14 -4.60 15.73 7.97
N ARG A 15 -4.15 15.58 6.72
CA ARG A 15 -4.10 16.69 5.74
C ARG A 15 -5.12 16.57 4.62
N LEU A 16 -5.40 15.37 4.13
CA LEU A 16 -6.35 15.16 3.02
C LEU A 16 -7.75 14.77 3.50
N GLY A 17 -7.95 14.52 4.80
CA GLY A 17 -9.25 14.14 5.37
C GLY A 17 -9.73 12.76 4.92
N VAL A 18 -8.83 11.90 4.42
CA VAL A 18 -9.15 10.53 4.05
C VAL A 18 -9.51 9.76 5.32
N SER A 19 -10.54 8.91 5.25
CA SER A 19 -10.93 8.10 6.41
C SER A 19 -9.78 7.20 6.86
N GLU A 20 -9.68 6.95 8.15
CA GLU A 20 -8.65 6.06 8.73
C GLU A 20 -8.60 4.71 8.01
N ALA A 21 -9.77 4.12 7.72
CA ALA A 21 -9.86 2.85 6.99
C ALA A 21 -9.28 2.94 5.56
N ALA A 22 -9.56 4.01 4.83
CA ALA A 22 -9.04 4.19 3.47
C ALA A 22 -7.55 4.56 3.46
N ALA A 23 -7.09 5.41 4.38
CA ALA A 23 -5.67 5.75 4.53
C ALA A 23 -4.85 4.52 4.92
N ARG A 24 -5.40 3.66 5.79
CA ARG A 24 -4.79 2.37 6.10
C ARG A 24 -4.79 1.43 4.90
N ALA A 25 -5.87 1.37 4.13
CA ALA A 25 -5.95 0.61 2.88
C ALA A 25 -4.82 0.94 1.91
N ARG A 26 -4.58 2.23 1.68
CA ARG A 26 -3.53 2.72 0.79
C ARG A 26 -2.14 2.55 1.36
N MET A 27 -1.96 2.64 2.68
CA MET A 27 -0.68 2.37 3.30
C MET A 27 -0.27 0.90 3.10
N GLU A 28 -1.20 -0.04 3.25
CA GLU A 28 -0.90 -1.47 3.18
C GLU A 28 -0.56 -1.95 1.76
N THR A 29 -1.08 -1.31 0.70
CA THR A 29 -0.71 -1.62 -0.69
C THR A 29 0.75 -1.34 -1.03
N ILE A 30 1.39 -0.41 -0.31
CA ILE A 30 2.83 -0.12 -0.43
C ILE A 30 3.67 -1.35 -0.05
N TRP A 31 3.13 -2.23 0.81
CA TRP A 31 3.85 -3.40 1.34
C TRP A 31 3.64 -4.67 0.52
N ARG A 32 2.64 -4.72 -0.37
CA ARG A 32 2.43 -5.82 -1.32
C ARG A 32 2.15 -5.26 -2.72
N PRO A 33 3.19 -4.69 -3.36
CA PRO A 33 3.02 -4.05 -4.65
C PRO A 33 2.73 -5.08 -5.76
N GLY A 34 1.81 -4.73 -6.66
CA GLY A 34 1.62 -5.42 -7.92
C GLY A 34 2.12 -4.57 -9.09
N GLY A 35 1.90 -5.02 -10.33
CA GLY A 35 2.16 -4.24 -11.53
C GLY A 35 3.63 -3.86 -11.73
N VAL A 36 3.86 -2.66 -12.26
CA VAL A 36 5.21 -2.09 -12.50
C VAL A 36 6.08 -2.05 -11.24
N TRP A 37 5.48 -1.90 -10.06
CA TRP A 37 6.24 -1.90 -8.80
C TRP A 37 6.72 -3.30 -8.40
N ALA A 38 5.92 -4.34 -8.68
CA ALA A 38 6.35 -5.73 -8.50
C ALA A 38 7.54 -6.06 -9.42
N SER A 39 7.44 -5.64 -10.69
CA SER A 39 8.53 -5.79 -11.66
C SER A 39 9.81 -5.06 -11.21
N PHE A 40 9.67 -3.82 -10.73
CA PHE A 40 10.78 -3.02 -10.24
C PHE A 40 11.56 -3.68 -9.08
N ILE A 41 10.86 -4.41 -8.20
CA ILE A 41 11.49 -5.13 -7.06
C ILE A 41 11.85 -6.58 -7.37
N GLY A 42 11.61 -7.05 -8.60
CA GLY A 42 11.88 -8.43 -9.04
C GLY A 42 10.85 -9.47 -8.59
N ASP A 43 9.66 -9.05 -8.16
CA ASP A 43 8.53 -9.95 -7.87
C ASP A 43 7.72 -10.23 -9.15
N THR A 44 8.24 -11.12 -9.99
CA THR A 44 7.63 -11.46 -11.28
C THR A 44 6.25 -12.11 -11.15
N GLU A 45 5.94 -12.75 -10.02
CA GLU A 45 4.63 -13.38 -9.78
C GLU A 45 3.52 -12.35 -9.57
N SER A 46 3.86 -11.17 -9.05
CA SER A 46 2.89 -10.11 -8.76
C SER A 46 2.80 -9.04 -9.87
N GLU A 47 3.54 -9.19 -10.99
CA GLU A 47 3.53 -8.23 -12.11
C GLU A 47 2.16 -8.08 -12.78
N GLY A 48 1.43 -9.19 -12.93
CA GLY A 48 0.08 -9.19 -13.52
C GLY A 48 -1.03 -8.80 -12.54
N GLU A 49 -0.70 -8.65 -11.27
CA GLU A 49 -1.67 -8.48 -10.19
C GLU A 49 -1.83 -7.00 -9.80
N PRO A 50 -3.03 -6.57 -9.35
CA PRO A 50 -3.18 -5.27 -8.72
C PRO A 50 -2.44 -5.22 -7.38
N HIS A 51 -2.17 -4.02 -6.87
CA HIS A 51 -1.61 -3.87 -5.53
C HIS A 51 -2.51 -4.53 -4.48
N ARG A 52 -1.93 -5.38 -3.62
CA ARG A 52 -2.69 -6.14 -2.63
C ARG A 52 -2.70 -5.40 -1.29
N TYR A 53 -3.85 -5.42 -0.63
CA TYR A 53 -4.00 -4.97 0.75
C TYR A 53 -3.59 -6.09 1.72
N ALA A 54 -3.03 -5.75 2.89
CA ALA A 54 -2.60 -6.72 3.89
C ALA A 54 -3.68 -6.90 4.98
N GLY A 55 -4.91 -7.27 4.61
CA GLY A 55 -5.94 -7.44 5.65
C GLY A 55 -7.30 -7.95 5.23
N ARG A 56 -7.40 -9.26 4.92
CA ARG A 56 -8.37 -10.20 5.53
C ARG A 56 -8.33 -11.53 4.77
N ASP A 57 -7.41 -12.39 5.17
CA ASP A 57 -7.65 -13.84 5.24
C ASP A 57 -7.38 -14.19 6.71
N TYR A 58 -8.44 -14.40 7.48
CA TYR A 58 -8.41 -15.15 8.75
C TYR A 58 -9.23 -16.42 8.52
#